data_AF-A0A451CTL3-F1
#
_entry.id   AF-A0A451CTL3-F1
#
_cell.length_a   1.000
_cell.length_b   1.000
_cell.length_c   1.000
_cell.angle_alpha   90.00
_cell.angle_beta   90.00
_cell.angle_gamma   90.00
#
_symmetry.space_group_name_H-M   'P 1'
#
loop_
_entity.id
_entity.type
_entity.pdbx_description
1 polymer ?
#
loop_
_entity_poly.entity_id
_entity_poly.type
_entity_poly.pdbx_seq_one_letter_code
_entity_poly.pdbx_strand_id
1 'polypeptide(L)'
;MGSMPPPISSTRRKNRSRYRSLHAREVLAGFRKGIPDDVLALLDPLPHLPIARESANRAALLRQQYAWKSPDAFQAALALQHDCKLVTRNTNDFDPRRHGFVMVPYRI
;
A
#
# COMPACT_ATOMS: atom_id res chain seq x y z
N MET A 1 -39.56 -40.15 -6.83
CA MET A 1 -38.91 -39.17 -7.72
C MET A 1 -38.84 -37.84 -6.98
N GLY A 2 -37.80 -37.62 -6.18
CA GLY A 2 -37.56 -36.36 -5.49
C GLY A 2 -36.24 -35.80 -6.00
N SER A 3 -36.29 -34.75 -6.81
CA SER A 3 -35.08 -34.13 -7.37
C SER A 3 -34.35 -33.36 -6.29
N MET A 4 -33.14 -33.80 -6.01
CA MET A 4 -32.16 -33.16 -5.15
C MET A 4 -31.59 -31.92 -5.87
N PRO A 5 -31.54 -30.73 -5.24
CA PRO A 5 -30.90 -29.58 -5.87
C PRO A 5 -29.37 -29.77 -5.90
N PRO A 6 -28.66 -29.25 -6.92
CA PRO A 6 -27.22 -29.40 -7.03
C PRO A 6 -26.48 -28.57 -5.96
N PRO A 7 -25.27 -28.98 -5.54
CA PRO A 7 -24.49 -28.23 -4.58
C PRO A 7 -24.03 -26.90 -5.20
N ILE A 8 -24.27 -25.82 -4.47
CA ILE A 8 -23.90 -24.47 -4.86
C ILE A 8 -22.37 -24.35 -4.75
N SER A 9 -21.69 -24.42 -5.88
CA SER A 9 -20.28 -24.13 -6.04
C SER A 9 -20.02 -22.65 -5.73
N SER A 10 -19.79 -22.29 -4.47
CA SER A 10 -19.43 -20.92 -4.08
C SER A 10 -18.07 -20.85 -3.40
N THR A 11 -17.02 -21.35 -4.06
CA THR A 11 -15.65 -20.96 -3.70
C THR A 11 -15.37 -19.57 -4.29
N ARG A 12 -16.00 -18.53 -3.74
CA ARG A 12 -15.52 -17.16 -3.87
C ARG A 12 -14.12 -17.15 -3.26
N ARG A 13 -13.07 -17.22 -4.09
CA ARG A 13 -11.74 -16.75 -3.69
C ARG A 13 -11.89 -15.27 -3.35
N LYS A 14 -12.14 -14.95 -2.08
CA LYS A 14 -12.01 -13.60 -1.55
C LYS A 14 -10.56 -13.22 -1.77
N ASN A 15 -10.30 -12.37 -2.77
CA ASN A 15 -9.05 -11.64 -2.91
C ASN A 15 -8.84 -10.88 -1.59
N ARG A 16 -8.11 -11.50 -0.66
CA ARG A 16 -7.62 -10.85 0.55
C ARG A 16 -6.48 -9.95 0.10
N SER A 17 -6.82 -8.83 -0.53
CA SER A 17 -5.87 -7.76 -0.77
C SER A 17 -5.41 -7.30 0.62
N ARG A 18 -4.23 -7.77 1.03
CA ARG A 18 -3.65 -7.38 2.33
C ARG A 18 -3.13 -5.97 2.13
N TYR A 19 -3.95 -4.99 2.47
CA TYR A 19 -3.53 -3.59 2.49
C TYR A 19 -2.44 -3.44 3.56
N ARG A 20 -1.26 -2.98 3.14
CA ARG A 20 -0.17 -2.62 4.04
C ARG A 20 -0.12 -1.11 4.11
N SER A 21 -0.17 -0.55 5.32
CA SER A 21 0.09 0.86 5.52
C SER A 21 1.58 1.08 5.37
N LEU A 22 1.97 1.76 4.30
CA LEU A 22 3.38 2.01 4.05
C LEU A 22 3.90 3.10 5.01
N HIS A 23 3.09 4.11 5.35
CA HIS A 23 3.57 5.30 6.05
C HIS A 23 2.60 5.73 7.18
N ALA A 24 2.53 4.97 8.28
CA ALA A 24 1.90 5.43 9.53
C ALA A 24 2.48 6.78 10.00
N ARG A 25 3.80 6.98 9.81
CA ARG A 25 4.49 8.23 10.12
C ARG A 25 3.85 9.47 9.49
N GLU A 26 3.38 9.40 8.24
CA GLU A 26 2.78 10.56 7.57
C GLU A 26 1.41 10.90 8.16
N VAL A 27 0.63 9.88 8.51
CA VAL A 27 -0.65 10.05 9.20
C VAL A 27 -0.40 10.70 10.56
N LEU A 28 0.54 10.18 11.34
CA LEU A 28 0.91 10.70 12.65
C LEU A 28 1.45 12.13 12.60
N ALA A 29 2.30 12.44 11.61
CA ALA A 29 2.84 13.78 11.41
C ALA A 29 1.78 14.83 11.02
N GLY A 30 0.60 14.40 10.56
CA GLY A 30 -0.53 15.28 10.31
C GLY A 30 -1.15 15.89 11.57
N PHE A 31 -0.92 15.28 12.75
CA PHE A 31 -1.45 15.77 14.01
C PHE A 31 -0.50 16.78 14.66
N ARG A 32 -1.01 17.99 14.93
CA ARG A 32 -0.21 19.09 15.52
C ARG A 32 -0.19 19.12 17.05
N LYS A 33 -1.17 18.50 17.71
CA LYS A 33 -1.34 18.54 19.18
C LYS A 33 -1.56 17.13 19.71
N GLY A 34 -0.47 16.37 19.85
CA GLY A 34 -0.52 14.97 20.26
C GLY A 34 -1.16 14.06 19.22
N ILE A 35 -1.02 12.76 19.41
CA ILE A 35 -1.63 11.74 18.56
C ILE A 35 -2.81 11.16 19.36
N PRO A 36 -4.04 11.18 18.83
CA PRO A 36 -5.18 10.56 19.50
C PRO A 36 -5.02 9.04 19.62
N ASP A 37 -5.47 8.46 20.72
CA ASP A 37 -5.38 7.00 20.96
C ASP A 37 -6.14 6.19 19.91
N ASP A 38 -7.29 6.69 19.44
CA ASP A 38 -8.07 6.05 18.37
C ASP A 38 -7.29 5.92 17.05
N VAL A 39 -6.39 6.87 16.76
CA VAL A 39 -5.54 6.84 15.57
C VAL A 39 -4.45 5.78 15.72
N LEU A 40 -3.86 5.67 16.92
CA LEU A 40 -2.92 4.60 17.22
C LEU A 40 -3.61 3.24 17.09
N ALA A 41 -4.78 3.07 17.70
CA ALA A 41 -5.58 1.84 17.62
C ALA A 41 -5.97 1.47 16.19
N LEU A 42 -6.25 2.46 15.33
CA LEU A 42 -6.53 2.24 13.91
C LEU A 42 -5.30 1.75 13.14
N LEU A 43 -4.11 2.26 13.48
CA LEU A 43 -2.86 1.96 12.77
C LEU A 43 -2.17 0.68 13.26
N ASP A 44 -2.33 0.33 14.54
CA ASP A 44 -1.71 -0.81 15.20
C ASP A 44 -1.89 -2.18 14.49
N PRO A 45 -3.08 -2.52 13.95
CA PRO A 45 -3.25 -3.79 13.26
C PRO A 45 -2.64 -3.81 11.84
N LEU A 46 -2.17 -2.67 11.32
CA LEU A 46 -1.61 -2.58 9.98
C LEU A 46 -0.15 -3.03 9.98
N PRO A 47 0.26 -3.96 9.10
CA PRO A 47 1.64 -4.43 9.07
C PRO A 47 2.59 -3.28 8.72
N HIS A 48 3.53 -2.98 9.62
CA HIS A 48 4.59 -2.03 9.35
C HIS A 48 5.72 -2.70 8.56
N LEU A 49 6.17 -2.03 7.50
CA LEU A 49 7.35 -2.45 6.74
C LEU A 49 8.56 -1.64 7.24
N PRO A 50 9.57 -2.29 7.84
CA PRO A 50 10.73 -1.59 8.37
C PRO A 50 11.55 -0.99 7.22
N ILE A 51 12.08 0.22 7.46
CA ILE A 51 13.10 0.79 6.58
C ILE A 51 14.45 0.18 6.95
N ALA A 52 14.97 -0.65 6.04
CA ALA A 52 16.28 -1.28 6.12
C ALA A 52 17.24 -0.73 5.05
N ARG A 53 18.52 -1.10 5.12
CA ARG A 53 19.56 -0.66 4.19
C ARG A 53 19.16 -0.91 2.73
N GLU A 54 18.57 -2.06 2.45
CA GLU A 54 18.12 -2.48 1.12
C GLU A 54 17.06 -1.52 0.58
N SER A 55 16.06 -1.21 1.41
CA SER A 55 15.00 -0.26 1.04
C SER A 55 15.53 1.16 0.84
N ALA A 56 16.52 1.58 1.62
CA ALA A 56 17.17 2.89 1.48
C ALA A 56 18.00 3.00 0.20
N ASN A 57 18.79 1.97 -0.10
CA ASN A 57 19.55 1.90 -1.36
C ASN A 57 18.61 1.91 -2.56
N ARG A 58 17.53 1.13 -2.51
CA ARG A 58 16.54 1.08 -3.59
C ARG A 58 15.80 2.40 -3.76
N ALA A 59 15.44 3.07 -2.66
CA ALA A 59 14.85 4.40 -2.70
C ALA A 59 15.81 5.42 -3.33
N ALA A 60 17.11 5.38 -3.00
CA ALA A 60 18.11 6.27 -3.61
C ALA A 60 18.20 6.10 -5.13
N LEU A 61 18.21 4.86 -5.62
CA LEU A 61 18.20 4.58 -7.07
C LEU A 61 16.93 5.09 -7.74
N LEU A 62 15.76 4.86 -7.12
CA LEU A 62 14.48 5.37 -7.65
C LEU A 62 14.44 6.90 -7.69
N ARG A 63 15.02 7.58 -6.70
CA ARG A 63 15.15 9.05 -6.71
C ARG A 63 16.02 9.53 -7.87
N GLN A 64 17.14 8.87 -8.14
CA GLN A 64 17.99 9.23 -9.28
C GLN A 64 17.26 9.03 -10.61
N GLN A 65 16.48 7.96 -10.72
CA GLN A 65 15.77 7.61 -11.95
C GLN A 65 14.54 8.48 -12.22
N TYR A 66 13.76 8.81 -11.19
CA TYR A 66 12.44 9.43 -11.34
C TYR A 66 12.31 10.81 -10.68
N ALA A 67 13.37 11.33 -10.05
CA ALA A 67 13.39 12.59 -9.32
C ALA A 67 12.33 12.70 -8.21
N TRP A 68 11.85 11.57 -7.69
CA TRP A 68 10.85 11.53 -6.62
C TRP A 68 11.37 12.11 -5.31
N LYS A 69 10.44 12.64 -4.50
CA LYS A 69 10.75 13.07 -3.12
C LYS A 69 11.09 11.86 -2.27
N SER A 70 11.74 12.11 -1.12
CA SER A 70 12.19 11.04 -0.23
C SER A 70 11.06 10.09 0.16
N PRO A 71 9.91 10.60 0.66
CA PRO A 71 8.82 9.72 1.09
C PRO A 71 8.28 8.86 -0.06
N ASP A 72 8.06 9.47 -1.23
CA ASP A 72 7.58 8.79 -2.43
C ASP A 72 8.52 7.66 -2.88
N ALA A 73 9.83 7.93 -2.90
CA ALA A 73 10.81 6.92 -3.29
C ALA A 73 10.88 5.75 -2.30
N PHE A 74 10.71 6.00 -1.00
CA PHE A 74 10.63 4.94 0.00
C PHE A 74 9.34 4.11 -0.16
N GLN A 75 8.20 4.76 -0.40
CA GLN A 75 6.93 4.07 -0.66
C GLN A 75 7.05 3.14 -1.87
N ALA A 76 7.66 3.61 -2.96
CA ALA A 76 7.91 2.82 -4.15
C ALA A 76 8.91 1.67 -3.91
N ALA A 77 10.01 1.94 -3.21
CA ALA A 77 11.01 0.93 -2.88
C ALA A 77 10.43 -0.21 -2.06
N LEU A 78 9.63 0.12 -1.03
CA LEU A 78 8.97 -0.87 -0.17
C LEU A 78 7.89 -1.64 -0.92
N ALA A 79 7.09 -0.98 -1.76
CA ALA A 79 6.09 -1.63 -2.60
C ALA A 79 6.75 -2.67 -3.54
N LEU A 80 7.83 -2.29 -4.21
CA LEU A 80 8.59 -3.17 -5.10
C LEU A 80 9.32 -4.30 -4.35
N GLN A 81 9.85 -4.03 -3.16
CA GLN A 81 10.59 -5.02 -2.36
C GLN A 81 9.66 -6.10 -1.81
N HIS A 82 8.42 -5.75 -1.44
CA HIS A 82 7.47 -6.66 -0.81
C HIS A 82 6.37 -7.14 -1.76
N ASP A 83 6.53 -6.95 -3.08
CA ASP A 83 5.56 -7.30 -4.13
C ASP A 83 4.13 -6.82 -3.80
N CYS A 84 4.05 -5.58 -3.31
CA CYS A 84 2.79 -4.94 -2.92
C CYS A 84 2.41 -3.86 -3.93
N LYS A 85 1.11 -3.61 -4.07
CA LYS A 85 0.63 -2.46 -4.83
C LYS A 85 0.73 -1.19 -3.99
N LEU A 86 1.27 -0.11 -4.57
CA LEU A 86 1.22 1.23 -4.01
C LEU A 86 -0.14 1.84 -4.36
N VAL A 87 -1.01 1.96 -3.36
CA VAL A 87 -2.33 2.60 -3.54
C VAL A 87 -2.20 4.09 -3.28
N THR A 88 -2.32 4.91 -4.33
CA THR A 88 -2.14 6.36 -4.19
C THR A 88 -3.03 7.14 -5.16
N ARG A 89 -3.44 8.35 -4.74
CA ARG A 89 -4.08 9.34 -5.61
C ARG A 89 -3.07 10.25 -6.31
N ASN A 90 -1.78 10.18 -5.94
CA ASN A 90 -0.74 11.00 -6.54
C ASN A 90 -0.33 10.46 -7.91
N THR A 91 -1.20 10.61 -8.91
CA THR A 91 -0.95 10.13 -10.28
C THR A 91 0.03 10.99 -11.06
N ASN A 92 0.37 12.18 -10.55
CA ASN A 92 1.37 13.05 -11.18
C ASN A 92 2.77 12.44 -11.03
N ASP A 93 3.11 12.00 -9.82
CA ASP A 93 4.39 11.34 -9.56
C ASP A 93 4.34 9.84 -9.82
N PHE A 94 3.18 9.20 -9.61
CA PHE A 94 2.96 7.77 -9.78
C PHE A 94 1.93 7.47 -10.88
N ASP A 95 2.35 7.61 -12.14
CA ASP A 95 1.52 7.22 -13.28
C ASP A 95 1.37 5.68 -13.34
N PRO A 96 0.15 5.12 -13.18
CA PRO A 96 -0.08 3.67 -13.24
C PRO A 96 0.23 3.06 -14.61
N ARG A 97 0.31 3.86 -15.69
CA ARG A 97 0.72 3.40 -17.02
C ARG A 97 2.23 3.17 -17.11
N ARG A 98 3.02 3.90 -16.31
CA ARG A 98 4.48 3.80 -16.25
C ARG A 98 4.95 2.87 -15.13
N HIS A 99 4.15 2.73 -14.08
CA HIS A 99 4.49 1.97 -12.88
C HIS A 99 3.42 0.90 -12.58
N GLY A 100 3.64 -0.32 -13.06
CA GLY A 100 2.66 -1.42 -12.92
C GLY A 100 2.37 -1.87 -11.48
N PHE A 101 3.15 -1.41 -10.50
CA PHE A 101 2.88 -1.61 -9.07
C PHE A 101 1.96 -0.55 -8.46
N VAL A 102 1.56 0.48 -9.21
CA VAL A 102 0.68 1.55 -8.72
C VAL A 102 -0.79 1.21 -8.98
N MET A 103 -1.65 1.47 -7.98
CA MET A 103 -3.10 1.34 -8.07
C MET A 103 -3.76 2.66 -7.66
N VAL A 104 -4.60 3.21 -8.53
CA VAL A 104 -5.37 4.44 -8.22
C VAL A 104 -6.68 4.03 -7.56
N PRO A 105 -6.95 4.43 -6.30
CA PRO A 105 -8.17 4.03 -5.62
C PRO A 105 -9.38 4.78 -6.21
N TYR A 106 -10.57 4.18 -6.04
CA TYR A 106 -11.88 4.79 -6.38
C TYR A 106 -12.08 5.16 -7.86
N ARG A 107 -11.32 4.58 -8.78
CA ARG A 107 -11.72 4.57 -10.20
C ARG A 107 -12.83 3.52 -10.34
N ILE A 108 -14.07 4.01 -10.47
CA ILE A 108 -15.27 3.24 -10.81
C ILE A 108 -15.26 2.97 -12.31
#